data_AF-A0A8K1C326-F1
#
_entry.id   AF-A0A8K1C326-F1
#
_cell.length_a   1.000
_cell.length_b   1.000
_cell.length_c   1.000
_cell.angle_alpha   90.00
_cell.angle_beta   90.00
_cell.angle_gamma   90.00
#
_symmetry.space_group_name_H-M   'P 1'
#
loop_
_entity.id
_entity.type
_entity.pdbx_description
1 polymer ?
#
loop_
_entity_poly.entity_id
_entity_poly.type
_entity_poly.pdbx_seq_one_letter_code
_entity_poly.pdbx_strand_id
1 'polypeptide(L)'
;MASKITTISLSTKDYQDGGEAMTSRHRVKIYFQDDALRERSQANSQQLLTPASGPDGDNDNSAFMAKKALKYRKVFERMSGVDVNSPGFDASKFLGVEWCKTICLKTYCEDPQ
;
A
#
# COMPACT_ATOMS: atom_id res chain seq x y z
N MET A 1 11.94 -12.68 -21.89
CA MET A 1 11.41 -11.37 -21.48
C MET A 1 11.72 -11.21 -20.00
N ALA A 2 12.66 -10.33 -19.63
CA ALA A 2 13.15 -10.24 -18.25
C ALA A 2 12.37 -9.17 -17.48
N SER A 3 11.53 -9.58 -16.52
CA SER A 3 10.87 -8.67 -15.59
C SER A 3 11.88 -8.15 -14.58
N LYS A 4 12.24 -6.86 -14.67
CA LYS A 4 13.12 -6.20 -13.71
C LYS A 4 12.31 -5.79 -12.49
N ILE A 5 12.64 -6.36 -11.33
CA ILE A 5 12.05 -6.00 -10.03
C ILE A 5 12.70 -4.69 -9.58
N THR A 6 11.91 -3.62 -9.51
CA THR A 6 12.38 -2.29 -9.06
C THR A 6 12.41 -2.23 -7.54
N THR A 7 13.61 -2.10 -6.98
CA THR A 7 13.86 -1.90 -5.55
C THR A 7 13.27 -0.58 -5.08
N ILE A 8 12.41 -0.63 -4.07
CA ILE A 8 11.79 0.54 -3.44
C ILE A 8 12.74 1.04 -2.35
N SER A 9 13.34 2.21 -2.52
CA SER A 9 14.17 2.85 -1.49
C SER A 9 13.28 3.55 -0.45
N LEU A 10 13.32 3.09 0.80
CA LEU A 10 12.67 3.74 1.94
C LEU A 10 13.68 4.69 2.60
N SER A 11 13.37 5.99 2.63
CA SER A 11 14.13 6.99 3.39
C SER A 11 13.39 7.29 4.69
N THR A 12 13.94 6.81 5.80
CA THR A 12 13.45 7.11 7.16
C THR A 12 14.17 8.36 7.63
N LYS A 13 13.45 9.47 7.83
CA LYS A 13 13.95 10.61 8.61
C LYS A 13 13.20 10.65 9.93
N ASP A 14 13.94 10.52 11.01
CA ASP A 14 13.47 10.61 12.39
C ASP A 14 13.03 12.05 12.71
N TYR A 15 11.78 12.21 13.17
CA TYR A 15 11.30 13.43 13.82
C TYR A 15 10.35 13.04 14.96
N GLN A 16 10.68 13.51 16.16
CA GLN A 16 9.80 13.50 17.34
C GLN A 16 9.24 14.91 17.53
N ASP A 17 7.92 15.05 17.61
CA ASP A 17 7.24 16.01 18.51
C ASP A 17 5.76 15.62 18.69
N GLY A 18 5.23 15.83 19.89
CA GLY A 18 4.03 15.19 20.43
C GLY A 18 2.70 15.90 20.19
N GLY A 19 1.62 15.13 20.37
CA GLY A 19 0.23 15.61 20.44
C GLY A 19 -0.71 14.84 19.49
N GLU A 20 -1.59 14.01 20.07
CA GLU A 20 -2.62 13.16 19.41
C GLU A 20 -2.12 12.05 18.48
N ALA A 21 -1.76 10.92 19.10
CA ALA A 21 -1.34 9.70 18.44
C ALA A 21 -2.52 8.93 17.81
N MET A 22 -3.07 9.43 16.71
CA MET A 22 -3.81 8.57 15.76
C MET A 22 -2.79 8.04 14.74
N THR A 23 -2.50 6.74 14.85
CA THR A 23 -1.35 6.04 14.25
C THR A 23 -1.26 6.16 12.72
N SER A 24 -0.54 7.16 12.22
CA SER A 24 -0.10 7.21 10.82
C SER A 24 1.42 7.03 10.77
N ARG A 25 1.91 5.78 10.87
CA ARG A 25 3.36 5.55 10.98
C ARG A 25 4.11 5.09 9.74
N HIS A 26 3.47 4.73 8.62
CA HIS A 26 4.20 4.49 7.37
C HIS A 26 3.38 4.98 6.18
N ARG A 27 3.71 6.19 5.69
CA ARG A 27 3.15 6.74 4.45
C ARG A 27 4.17 6.58 3.34
N VAL A 28 3.85 5.80 2.32
CA VAL A 28 4.72 5.58 1.16
C VAL A 28 4.19 6.39 0.00
N LYS A 29 5.05 7.22 -0.60
CA LYS A 29 4.72 7.94 -1.84
C LYS A 29 5.23 7.14 -3.02
N ILE A 30 4.33 6.80 -3.94
CA ILE A 30 4.68 6.08 -5.17
C ILE A 30 4.47 7.01 -6.35
N TYR A 31 5.55 7.33 -7.04
CA TYR A 31 5.51 8.09 -8.28
C TYR A 31 5.24 7.15 -9.45
N PHE A 32 4.28 7.51 -10.31
CA PHE A 32 3.89 6.69 -11.44
C PHE A 32 3.63 7.53 -12.70
N GLN A 33 3.86 6.93 -13.86
CA GLN A 33 3.52 7.49 -15.18
C GLN A 33 2.35 6.72 -15.80
N ASP A 34 2.41 5.38 -15.72
CA ASP A 34 1.42 4.47 -16.30
C ASP A 34 0.20 4.34 -15.38
N ASP A 35 -0.94 4.83 -15.86
CA ASP A 35 -2.23 4.70 -15.15
C ASP A 35 -2.67 3.24 -15.01
N ALA A 36 -2.38 2.38 -15.99
CA ALA A 36 -2.74 0.96 -15.95
C ALA A 36 -1.93 0.22 -14.87
N LEU A 37 -0.67 0.61 -14.64
CA LEU A 37 0.12 0.07 -13.53
C LEU A 37 -0.48 0.48 -12.17
N ARG A 38 -0.87 1.75 -12.02
CA ARG A 38 -1.53 2.22 -10.80
C ARG A 38 -2.80 1.42 -10.53
N GLU A 39 -3.65 1.26 -11.54
CA GLU A 39 -4.92 0.55 -11.43
C GLU A 39 -4.73 -0.92 -11.03
N ARG A 40 -3.78 -1.63 -11.66
CA ARG A 40 -3.43 -3.01 -11.26
C ARG A 40 -2.94 -3.10 -9.82
N SER A 41 -2.15 -2.13 -9.36
CA SER A 41 -1.65 -2.11 -7.99
C SER A 41 -2.76 -1.84 -6.98
N GLN A 42 -3.71 -0.96 -7.33
CA GLN A 42 -4.91 -0.72 -6.52
C GLN A 42 -5.78 -1.97 -6.46
N ALA A 43 -6.02 -2.65 -7.58
CA ALA A 43 -6.77 -3.90 -7.62
C ALA A 43 -6.11 -5.01 -6.79
N ASN A 44 -4.77 -5.14 -6.85
CA ASN A 44 -4.03 -6.08 -6.02
C ASN A 44 -4.18 -5.77 -4.52
N SER A 45 -4.13 -4.49 -4.16
CA SER A 45 -4.35 -4.06 -2.77
C SER A 45 -5.76 -4.40 -2.29
N GLN A 46 -6.77 -4.24 -3.14
CA GLN A 46 -8.15 -4.63 -2.85
C GLN A 46 -8.28 -6.15 -2.66
N GLN A 47 -7.61 -6.94 -3.50
CA GLN A 47 -7.57 -8.41 -3.39
C GLN A 47 -6.86 -8.91 -2.14
N LEU A 48 -5.93 -8.13 -1.57
CA LEU A 48 -5.35 -8.44 -0.26
C LEU A 48 -6.35 -8.18 0.88
N LEU A 49 -7.12 -7.10 0.79
CA LEU A 49 -8.01 -6.67 1.86
C LEU A 49 -9.32 -7.48 1.89
N THR A 50 -9.89 -7.81 0.73
CA THR A 50 -11.20 -8.49 0.62
C THR A 50 -11.26 -9.85 1.35
N PRO A 51 -10.28 -10.77 1.21
CA PRO A 51 -10.30 -12.04 1.94
C PRO A 51 -10.08 -11.85 3.45
N ALA A 52 -9.39 -10.79 3.86
CA ALA A 52 -9.13 -10.51 5.26
C ALA A 52 -10.34 -9.94 6.01
N SER A 53 -11.32 -9.33 5.32
CA SER A 53 -12.58 -8.87 5.91
C SER A 53 -13.65 -9.95 5.98
N GLY A 54 -13.46 -11.09 5.31
CA GLY A 54 -14.42 -12.19 5.30
C GLY A 54 -14.55 -12.90 6.66
N PRO A 55 -15.75 -13.39 7.01
CA PRO A 55 -15.98 -14.13 8.25
C PRO A 55 -15.23 -15.47 8.29
N ASP A 56 -14.97 -16.08 7.13
CA ASP A 56 -14.42 -17.43 7.01
C ASP A 56 -12.90 -17.48 6.88
N GLY A 57 -12.19 -16.41 7.23
CA GLY A 57 -10.79 -16.24 6.84
C GLY A 57 -9.76 -17.18 7.49
N ASP A 58 -10.22 -18.26 8.14
CA ASP A 58 -9.39 -19.33 8.69
C ASP A 58 -9.56 -20.65 7.89
N ASN A 59 -10.56 -20.74 6.99
CA ASN A 59 -10.81 -21.92 6.15
C ASN A 59 -10.15 -21.82 4.75
N ASP A 60 -9.60 -20.66 4.40
CA ASP A 60 -8.83 -20.42 3.18
C ASP A 60 -7.42 -19.93 3.52
N ASN A 61 -6.41 -20.59 2.96
CA ASN A 61 -5.00 -20.21 3.08
C ASN A 61 -4.76 -18.77 2.63
N SER A 62 -5.46 -18.32 1.57
CA SER A 62 -5.30 -16.96 1.03
C SER A 62 -5.74 -15.90 2.04
N ALA A 63 -6.88 -16.12 2.69
CA ALA A 63 -7.43 -15.25 3.73
C ALA A 63 -6.56 -15.26 5.00
N PHE A 64 -6.05 -16.44 5.38
CA PHE A 64 -5.13 -16.55 6.51
C PHE A 64 -3.83 -15.76 6.29
N MET A 65 -3.22 -15.90 5.11
CA MET A 65 -2.02 -15.14 4.73
C MET A 65 -2.29 -13.64 4.67
N ALA A 66 -3.43 -13.23 4.13
CA ALA A 66 -3.85 -11.83 4.09
C ALA A 66 -4.00 -11.24 5.50
N LYS A 67 -4.72 -11.92 6.39
CA LYS A 67 -4.85 -11.54 7.81
C LYS A 67 -3.48 -11.41 8.47
N LYS A 68 -2.58 -12.38 8.26
CA LYS A 68 -1.22 -12.35 8.79
C LYS A 68 -0.44 -11.13 8.28
N ALA A 69 -0.43 -10.90 6.97
CA ALA A 69 0.25 -9.75 6.37
C ALA A 69 -0.24 -8.41 6.96
N LEU A 70 -1.55 -8.26 7.12
CA LEU A 70 -2.16 -7.06 7.70
C LEU A 70 -1.87 -6.92 9.20
N LYS A 71 -1.80 -8.03 9.95
CA LYS A 71 -1.40 -8.04 11.37
C LYS A 71 0.07 -7.61 11.54
N TYR A 72 0.99 -8.15 10.73
CA TYR A 72 2.40 -7.72 10.74
C TYR A 72 2.56 -6.22 10.43
N ARG A 73 1.73 -5.68 9.54
CA ARG A 73 1.70 -4.25 9.20
C ARG A 73 0.92 -3.39 10.20
N LYS A 74 0.33 -3.97 11.25
CA LYS A 74 -0.54 -3.28 12.23
C LYS A 74 -1.71 -2.54 11.58
N VAL A 75 -2.24 -3.07 10.48
CA VAL A 75 -3.38 -2.51 9.74
C VAL A 75 -4.67 -3.28 10.03
N PHE A 76 -4.57 -4.56 10.38
CA PHE A 76 -5.73 -5.43 10.58
C PHE A 76 -6.74 -4.89 11.60
N GLU A 77 -6.28 -4.33 12.72
CA GLU A 77 -7.17 -3.76 13.75
C GLU A 77 -7.97 -2.56 13.23
N ARG A 78 -7.38 -1.73 12.37
CA ARG A 78 -8.04 -0.58 11.72
C ARG A 78 -9.10 -0.97 10.71
N MET A 79 -9.11 -2.25 10.30
CA MET A 79 -10.10 -2.80 9.39
C MET A 79 -11.43 -3.10 10.11
N SER A 80 -11.40 -3.23 11.45
CA SER A 80 -12.62 -3.38 12.24
C SER A 80 -13.49 -2.13 12.11
N GLY A 81 -14.71 -2.31 11.56
CA GLY A 81 -15.65 -1.20 11.32
C GLY A 81 -15.47 -0.45 10.00
N VAL A 82 -14.56 -0.89 9.11
CA VAL A 82 -14.39 -0.32 7.77
C VAL A 82 -14.94 -1.27 6.72
N ASP A 83 -15.89 -0.81 5.90
CA ASP A 83 -16.34 -1.56 4.74
C ASP A 83 -15.35 -1.42 3.58
N VAL A 84 -14.45 -2.38 3.50
CA VAL A 84 -13.43 -2.48 2.45
C VAL A 84 -14.04 -2.75 1.07
N ASN A 85 -15.26 -3.30 0.99
CA ASN A 85 -15.89 -3.65 -0.28
C ASN A 85 -16.74 -2.50 -0.85
N SER A 86 -16.78 -1.35 -0.17
CA SER A 86 -17.49 -0.17 -0.63
C SER A 86 -16.91 0.35 -1.96
N PRO A 87 -17.74 0.73 -2.95
CA PRO A 87 -17.28 1.26 -4.23
C PRO A 87 -16.39 2.51 -4.14
N GLY A 88 -16.47 3.25 -3.03
CA GLY A 88 -15.65 4.44 -2.78
C GLY A 88 -14.39 4.18 -1.94
N PHE A 89 -14.12 2.92 -1.57
CA PHE A 89 -13.02 2.60 -0.69
C PHE A 89 -11.66 2.68 -1.41
N ASP A 90 -10.74 3.48 -0.84
CA ASP A 90 -9.38 3.61 -1.33
C ASP A 90 -8.43 2.70 -0.54
N ALA A 91 -8.24 1.48 -1.06
CA ALA A 91 -7.33 0.49 -0.50
C ALA A 91 -5.88 0.99 -0.37
N SER A 92 -5.43 1.81 -1.33
CA SER A 92 -4.06 2.35 -1.30
C SER A 92 -3.89 3.31 -0.14
N LYS A 93 -4.81 4.27 0.00
CA LYS A 93 -4.80 5.23 1.10
C LYS A 93 -4.96 4.56 2.46
N PHE A 94 -5.80 3.54 2.56
CA PHE A 94 -5.95 2.74 3.79
C PHE A 94 -4.64 2.05 4.21
N LEU A 95 -3.89 1.53 3.23
CA LEU A 95 -2.55 0.94 3.41
C LEU A 95 -1.44 2.00 3.58
N GLY A 96 -1.77 3.30 3.55
CA GLY A 96 -0.82 4.39 3.70
C GLY A 96 -0.06 4.74 2.42
N VAL A 97 -0.54 4.32 1.25
CA VAL A 97 0.06 4.65 -0.04
C VAL A 97 -0.54 5.93 -0.60
N GLU A 98 0.33 6.86 -1.00
CA GLU A 98 -0.02 8.09 -1.70
C GLU A 98 0.54 8.02 -3.13
N TRP A 99 -0.35 8.08 -4.11
CA TRP A 99 0.01 8.02 -5.53
C TRP A 99 0.31 9.41 -6.06
N CYS A 100 1.50 9.59 -6.62
CA CYS A 100 1.93 10.86 -7.21
C CYS A 100 2.13 10.67 -8.71
N LYS A 101 1.23 11.25 -9.54
CA LYS A 101 1.42 11.21 -10.99
C LYS A 101 2.63 12.07 -11.36
N THR A 102 3.57 11.51 -12.11
CA THR A 102 4.73 12.23 -12.61
C THR A 102 4.82 12.09 -14.12
N ILE A 103 5.36 13.12 -14.78
CA ILE A 103 5.69 13.08 -16.20
C ILE A 103 7.09 12.52 -16.45
N CYS A 104 7.95 12.47 -15.43
CA CYS A 104 9.31 11.96 -15.51
C CYS A 104 9.65 11.15 -14.26
N LEU A 105 9.94 9.86 -14.44
CA LEU A 105 10.59 9.05 -13.43
C LEU A 105 12.09 9.36 -13.52
N LYS A 106 12.61 10.16 -12.57
CA LYS A 106 14.05 10.40 -12.45
C LYS A 106 14.74 9.10 -12.02
N THR A 107 14.99 8.22 -12.97
CA THR A 107 15.81 7.03 -12.71
C THR A 107 17.18 7.10 -13.37
N TYR A 108 17.41 7.99 -14.36
CA TYR A 108 18.73 8.24 -14.97
C TYR A 108 18.80 9.63 -15.63
N CYS A 109 18.67 10.73 -14.87
CA CYS A 109 19.26 11.98 -15.39
C CYS A 109 20.77 11.79 -15.23
N GLU A 110 21.41 11.25 -16.25
CA GLU A 110 22.86 11.29 -16.40
C GLU A 110 23.28 12.77 -16.25
N ASP A 111 24.17 13.04 -15.29
CA ASP A 111 24.89 14.31 -15.25
C ASP A 111 25.70 14.40 -16.56
N PRO A 112 25.51 15.42 -17.40
CA PRO A 112 26.42 15.64 -18.51
C PRO A 112 27.77 16.06 -17.93
N GLN A 113 28.76 15.16 -18.03
CA GLN A 113 30.17 15.46 -17.77
C GLN A 113 30.87 15.93 -19.05
#